data_AF-A0A6P2DH91-F1
#
_entry.id   AF-A0A6P2DH91-F1
#
_cell.length_a   1.000
_cell.length_b   1.000
_cell.length_c   1.000
_cell.angle_alpha   90.00
_cell.angle_beta   90.00
_cell.angle_gamma   90.00
#
_symmetry.space_group_name_H-M   'P 1'
#
loop_
_entity.id
_entity.type
_entity.pdbx_description
1 polymer ?
#
loop_
_entity_poly.entity_id
_entity_poly.type
_entity_poly.pdbx_seq_one_letter_code
_entity_poly.pdbx_strand_id
1 'polypeptide(L)'
;MTDEAAFLDAIEAQPQDLTARLVYADWLDEHDRPLDGALERVLAEPERDDHRLVYASVCEHLGDSARAEFVRAQCQLKGHPKCDEERDCAIANAGIPKHPQRWCPRCTPVAGLRAKEFDSLRAKNCCWEWTSVGEPGHAWACDARQRSVTLNSTSATPITCFFSRGFVEAVTCSAASWLLQEEIIRATHPVRAVKLTSGLDWYAEEREGIVLQTGQRPIVTRTCRRANRSGGWSRESVAVERLLEIEWPRIKFEFQSPR
;
A
#
# COMPACT_ATOMS: atom_id res chain seq x y z
N MET A 1 -12.28 -1.21 30.57
CA MET A 1 -12.17 -1.18 29.10
C MET A 1 -12.40 0.26 28.70
N THR A 2 -11.52 0.83 27.86
CA THR A 2 -11.70 2.18 27.32
C THR A 2 -12.61 2.12 26.09
N ASP A 3 -13.27 3.22 25.73
CA ASP A 3 -14.10 3.27 24.51
C ASP A 3 -13.26 2.98 23.26
N GLU A 4 -12.01 3.46 23.22
CA GLU A 4 -11.03 3.14 22.17
C GLU A 4 -10.83 1.63 21.99
N ALA A 5 -10.63 0.89 23.08
CA ALA A 5 -10.46 -0.57 23.01
C ALA A 5 -11.70 -1.25 22.42
N ALA A 6 -12.90 -0.77 22.76
CA ALA A 6 -14.14 -1.33 22.21
C ALA A 6 -14.29 -1.07 20.70
N PHE A 7 -13.84 0.09 20.20
CA PHE A 7 -13.81 0.37 18.76
C PHE A 7 -12.80 -0.53 18.03
N LEU A 8 -11.59 -0.69 18.59
CA LEU A 8 -10.56 -1.55 18.01
C LEU A 8 -11.00 -3.01 17.98
N ASP A 9 -11.59 -3.52 19.06
CA ASP A 9 -12.17 -4.88 19.12
C ASP A 9 -13.26 -5.07 18.05
N ALA A 10 -14.12 -4.06 17.83
CA ALA A 10 -15.16 -4.12 16.80
C ALA A 10 -14.58 -4.16 15.38
N ILE A 11 -13.55 -3.35 15.11
CA ILE A 11 -12.85 -3.31 13.82
C ILE A 11 -12.11 -4.64 13.57
N GLU A 12 -11.49 -5.22 14.60
CA GLU A 12 -10.81 -6.53 14.49
C GLU A 12 -11.82 -7.67 14.25
N ALA A 13 -12.96 -7.64 14.93
CA ALA A 13 -14.00 -8.66 14.77
C ALA A 13 -14.65 -8.61 13.38
N GLN A 14 -14.78 -7.43 12.76
CA GLN A 14 -15.42 -7.23 11.46
C GLN A 14 -14.64 -6.22 10.60
N PRO A 15 -13.46 -6.58 10.08
CA PRO A 15 -12.57 -5.65 9.36
C PRO A 15 -13.16 -5.11 8.05
N GLN A 16 -14.19 -5.77 7.51
CA GLN A 16 -14.97 -5.35 6.35
C GLN A 16 -16.11 -4.38 6.68
N ASP A 17 -16.52 -4.27 7.95
CA ASP A 17 -17.54 -3.30 8.35
C ASP A 17 -16.91 -1.92 8.42
N LEU A 18 -17.22 -1.10 7.42
CA LEU A 18 -16.71 0.27 7.33
C LEU A 18 -17.32 1.17 8.42
N THR A 19 -18.49 0.81 8.95
CA THR A 19 -19.21 1.62 9.94
C THR A 19 -18.38 1.78 11.22
N ALA A 20 -17.81 0.69 11.73
CA ALA A 20 -16.98 0.72 12.93
C ALA A 20 -15.76 1.63 12.76
N ARG A 21 -15.11 1.59 11.58
CA ARG A 21 -13.97 2.46 11.26
C ARG A 21 -14.36 3.93 11.15
N LEU A 22 -15.50 4.24 10.53
CA LEU A 22 -15.97 5.62 10.39
C LEU A 22 -16.37 6.22 11.74
N VAL A 23 -17.05 5.46 12.60
CA VAL A 23 -17.37 5.91 13.96
C VAL A 23 -16.10 6.11 14.79
N TYR A 24 -15.12 5.19 14.65
CA TYR A 24 -13.82 5.36 15.30
C TYR A 24 -13.07 6.60 14.81
N ALA A 25 -13.15 6.92 13.51
CA ALA A 25 -12.58 8.14 12.96
C ALA A 25 -13.21 9.41 13.56
N ASP A 26 -14.53 9.44 13.73
CA ASP A 26 -15.21 10.56 14.36
C ASP A 26 -14.82 10.67 15.85
N TRP A 27 -14.70 9.55 16.56
CA TRP A 27 -14.20 9.52 17.93
C TRP A 27 -12.76 10.08 18.04
N LEU A 28 -11.88 9.73 17.10
CA LEU A 28 -10.50 10.27 17.06
C LEU A 28 -10.48 11.79 16.85
N ASP A 29 -11.35 12.32 16.00
CA ASP A 29 -11.48 13.78 15.80
C ASP A 29 -11.95 14.48 17.09
N GLU A 30 -12.87 13.87 17.84
CA GLU A 30 -13.35 14.39 19.14
C GLU A 30 -12.28 14.35 20.25
N HIS A 31 -11.23 13.53 20.07
CA HIS A 31 -10.15 13.33 21.04
C HIS A 31 -8.82 13.96 20.59
N ASP A 32 -8.89 15.04 19.80
CA ASP A 32 -7.73 15.82 19.34
C ASP A 32 -6.71 14.98 18.54
N ARG A 33 -7.18 13.94 17.83
CA ARG A 33 -6.36 13.10 16.93
C ARG A 33 -6.83 13.17 15.48
N PRO A 34 -6.92 14.38 14.88
CA PRO A 34 -7.52 14.57 13.56
C PRO A 34 -6.76 13.89 12.41
N LEU A 35 -5.44 13.68 12.57
CA LEU A 35 -4.65 12.99 11.55
C LEU A 35 -5.01 11.50 11.48
N ASP A 36 -5.16 10.87 12.64
CA ASP A 36 -5.56 9.47 12.76
C ASP A 36 -7.01 9.29 12.28
N GLY A 37 -7.91 10.19 12.67
CA GLY A 37 -9.30 10.19 12.19
C GLY A 37 -9.40 10.33 10.67
N ALA A 38 -8.65 11.26 10.07
CA ALA A 38 -8.60 11.38 8.62
C ALA A 38 -7.99 10.15 7.93
N LEU A 39 -6.99 9.51 8.53
CA LEU A 39 -6.40 8.27 8.02
C LEU A 39 -7.40 7.11 8.04
N GLU A 40 -8.13 6.92 9.15
CA GLU A 40 -9.13 5.85 9.27
C GLU A 40 -10.25 5.97 8.21
N ARG A 41 -10.66 7.19 7.86
CA ARG A 41 -11.61 7.40 6.74
C ARG A 41 -11.04 6.96 5.40
N VAL A 42 -9.76 7.23 5.14
CA VAL A 42 -9.06 6.76 3.92
C VAL A 42 -8.94 5.23 3.91
N LEU A 43 -8.70 4.59 5.06
CA LEU A 43 -8.63 3.13 5.17
C LEU A 43 -10.01 2.48 4.97
N ALA A 44 -11.08 3.10 5.50
CA ALA A 44 -12.44 2.64 5.33
C ALA A 44 -12.89 2.69 3.87
N GLU A 45 -12.74 3.83 3.21
CA GLU A 45 -13.23 4.09 1.84
C GLU A 45 -12.08 4.58 0.91
N PRO A 46 -11.13 3.71 0.50
CA PRO A 46 -9.91 4.17 -0.16
C PRO A 46 -10.10 4.68 -1.59
N GLU A 47 -11.27 4.45 -2.19
CA GLU A 47 -11.64 4.97 -3.50
C GLU A 47 -12.12 6.41 -3.48
N ARG A 48 -12.46 6.95 -2.32
CA ARG A 48 -12.98 8.29 -2.14
C ARG A 48 -11.86 9.32 -2.06
N ASP A 49 -11.76 10.15 -3.08
CA ASP A 49 -10.74 11.19 -3.14
C ASP A 49 -11.03 12.33 -2.14
N ASP A 50 -12.28 12.52 -1.72
CA ASP A 50 -12.66 13.52 -0.72
C ASP A 50 -12.01 13.25 0.65
N HIS A 51 -12.01 12.00 1.13
CA HIS A 51 -11.30 11.63 2.37
C HIS A 51 -9.79 11.88 2.27
N ARG A 52 -9.20 11.63 1.10
CA ARG A 52 -7.77 11.87 0.86
C ARG A 52 -7.43 13.35 0.85
N LEU A 53 -8.33 14.19 0.33
CA LEU A 53 -8.17 15.65 0.35
C LEU A 53 -8.39 16.23 1.76
N VAL A 54 -9.27 15.65 2.57
CA VAL A 54 -9.39 15.96 4.00
C VAL A 54 -8.08 15.60 4.72
N TYR A 55 -7.57 14.37 4.54
CA TYR A 55 -6.27 13.95 5.08
C TYR A 55 -5.13 14.91 4.68
N ALA A 56 -5.04 15.29 3.40
CA ALA A 56 -4.05 16.25 2.94
C ALA A 56 -4.18 17.61 3.64
N SER A 57 -5.40 18.07 3.89
CA SER A 57 -5.65 19.34 4.59
C SER A 57 -5.25 19.26 6.06
N VAL A 58 -5.48 18.13 6.72
CA VAL A 58 -4.99 17.88 8.09
C VAL A 58 -3.46 17.85 8.14
N CYS A 59 -2.80 17.15 7.19
CA CYS A 59 -1.35 17.16 7.09
C CYS A 59 -0.79 18.60 6.98
N GLU A 60 -1.36 19.42 6.10
CA GLU A 60 -0.93 20.81 5.93
C GLU A 60 -1.13 21.63 7.20
N HIS A 61 -2.24 21.44 7.91
CA HIS A 61 -2.51 22.11 9.18
C HIS A 61 -1.48 21.73 10.26
N LEU A 62 -1.03 20.48 10.27
CA LEU A 62 0.01 19.97 11.17
C LEU A 62 1.44 20.30 10.72
N GLY A 63 1.60 21.11 9.66
CA GLY A 63 2.92 21.52 9.14
C GLY A 63 3.55 20.54 8.15
N ASP A 64 2.85 19.46 7.80
CA ASP A 64 3.28 18.50 6.79
C ASP A 64 2.78 18.87 5.38
N SER A 65 3.20 20.04 4.90
CA SER A 65 2.81 20.53 3.58
C SER A 65 3.30 19.63 2.44
N ALA A 66 4.46 18.99 2.59
CA ALA A 66 5.00 18.10 1.56
C ALA A 66 4.12 16.84 1.37
N ARG A 67 3.63 16.23 2.47
CA ARG A 67 2.66 15.13 2.38
C ARG A 67 1.34 15.58 1.76
N ALA A 68 0.85 16.74 2.17
CA ALA A 68 -0.38 17.32 1.64
C ALA A 68 -0.31 17.53 0.12
N GLU A 69 0.78 18.14 -0.36
CA GLU A 69 1.03 18.37 -1.78
C GLU A 69 1.14 17.06 -2.57
N PHE A 70 1.83 16.06 -2.02
CA PHE A 70 1.94 14.75 -2.64
C PHE A 70 0.58 14.09 -2.85
N VAL A 71 -0.27 14.07 -1.82
CA VAL A 71 -1.62 13.46 -1.88
C VAL A 71 -2.48 14.20 -2.89
N ARG A 72 -2.49 15.54 -2.87
CA ARG A 72 -3.25 16.38 -3.82
C ARG A 72 -2.80 16.16 -5.26
N ALA A 73 -1.49 16.15 -5.52
CA ALA A 73 -0.94 15.92 -6.84
C ALA A 73 -1.35 14.54 -7.39
N GLN A 74 -1.29 13.50 -6.55
CA GLN A 74 -1.71 12.15 -6.93
C GLN A 74 -3.22 12.03 -7.22
N CYS A 75 -4.08 12.67 -6.44
CA CYS A 75 -5.52 12.70 -6.70
C CYS A 75 -5.82 13.41 -8.04
N GLN A 76 -5.17 14.56 -8.29
CA GLN A 76 -5.28 15.28 -9.55
C GLN A 76 -4.78 14.45 -10.76
N LEU A 77 -3.67 13.72 -10.59
CA LEU A 77 -3.13 12.82 -11.62
C LEU A 77 -4.08 11.66 -11.96
N LYS A 78 -4.87 11.18 -11.00
CA LYS A 78 -5.85 10.11 -11.22
C LYS A 78 -7.05 10.58 -12.04
N GLY A 79 -7.53 11.80 -11.78
CA GLY A 79 -8.64 12.42 -12.52
C GLY A 79 -8.23 12.90 -13.91
N HIS A 80 -6.93 13.03 -14.18
CA HIS A 80 -6.46 13.44 -15.49
C HIS A 80 -6.68 12.31 -16.51
N PRO A 81 -7.41 12.56 -17.62
CA PRO A 81 -7.53 11.56 -18.68
C PRO A 81 -6.13 11.17 -19.13
N LYS A 82 -5.87 9.87 -19.22
CA LYS A 82 -4.66 9.38 -19.89
C LYS A 82 -4.74 9.94 -21.30
N CYS A 83 -3.65 10.54 -21.74
CA CYS A 83 -3.50 10.86 -23.15
C CYS A 83 -3.30 9.51 -23.84
N ASP A 84 -4.41 8.83 -24.15
CA ASP A 84 -4.34 7.52 -24.78
C ASP A 84 -3.56 7.67 -26.08
N GLU A 85 -2.60 6.78 -26.27
CA GLU A 85 -1.60 6.83 -27.35
C GLU A 85 -2.24 6.82 -28.76
N GLU A 86 -3.55 6.53 -28.87
CA GLU A 86 -4.14 6.11 -30.13
C GLU A 86 -4.96 7.16 -30.89
N ARG A 87 -5.44 8.30 -30.34
CA ARG A 87 -6.34 9.18 -31.13
C ARG A 87 -6.09 10.68 -31.11
N ASP A 88 -5.79 11.32 -29.98
CA ASP A 88 -5.89 12.80 -29.90
C ASP A 88 -4.64 13.54 -29.43
N CYS A 89 -3.55 12.85 -29.09
CA CYS A 89 -2.27 13.55 -28.95
C CYS A 89 -1.71 13.80 -30.34
N ALA A 90 -2.00 14.96 -30.93
CA ALA A 90 -1.56 15.34 -32.29
C ALA A 90 -0.04 15.14 -32.53
N ILE A 91 0.76 15.03 -31.47
CA ILE A 91 2.19 14.75 -31.49
C ILE A 91 2.50 13.28 -31.81
N ALA A 92 1.67 12.32 -31.37
CA ALA A 92 1.86 10.90 -31.65
C ALA A 92 1.50 10.53 -33.11
N ASN A 93 0.47 11.16 -33.67
CA ASN A 93 -0.03 10.86 -35.01
C ASN A 93 0.75 11.53 -36.16
N ALA A 94 1.66 12.45 -35.87
CA ALA A 94 2.42 13.17 -36.90
C ALA A 94 3.69 12.42 -37.39
N GLY A 95 3.93 11.18 -36.95
CA GLY A 95 5.16 10.45 -37.27
C GLY A 95 6.44 11.11 -36.73
N ILE A 96 6.30 12.11 -35.86
CA ILE A 96 7.41 12.82 -35.25
C ILE A 96 7.99 11.89 -34.17
N PRO A 97 9.29 11.56 -34.20
CA PRO A 97 9.92 10.73 -33.17
C PRO A 97 9.63 11.34 -31.80
N LYS A 98 9.36 10.49 -30.80
CA LYS A 98 9.09 10.83 -29.38
C LYS A 98 9.97 12.00 -28.93
N HIS A 99 9.49 13.23 -29.12
CA HIS A 99 10.32 14.40 -28.93
C HIS A 99 10.37 14.66 -27.43
N PRO A 100 11.55 14.90 -26.84
CA PRO A 100 11.67 15.05 -25.40
C PRO A 100 10.95 16.28 -24.80
N GLN A 101 10.36 17.20 -25.59
CA GLN A 101 9.97 18.53 -25.09
C GLN A 101 8.75 19.22 -25.75
N ARG A 102 7.94 18.57 -26.61
CA ARG A 102 6.69 19.22 -27.08
C ARG A 102 5.52 18.78 -26.20
N TRP A 103 5.10 19.70 -25.32
CA TRP A 103 4.01 19.51 -24.39
C TRP A 103 2.67 19.65 -25.10
N CYS A 104 1.96 18.54 -25.30
CA CYS A 104 0.53 18.61 -25.55
C CYS A 104 -0.11 19.44 -24.43
N PRO A 105 -0.97 20.43 -24.70
CA PRO A 105 -1.63 21.23 -23.66
C PRO A 105 -2.37 20.39 -22.63
N ARG A 106 -2.81 19.16 -22.99
CA ARG A 106 -3.36 18.18 -22.05
C ARG A 106 -2.27 17.49 -21.20
N CYS A 107 -1.05 17.32 -21.71
CA CYS A 107 0.05 16.68 -20.98
C CYS A 107 0.86 17.68 -20.12
N THR A 108 0.85 18.98 -20.41
CA THR A 108 1.58 19.99 -19.61
C THR A 108 1.15 19.99 -18.14
N PRO A 109 -0.15 19.98 -17.80
CA PRO A 109 -0.59 19.89 -16.40
C PRO A 109 -0.08 18.61 -15.73
N VAL A 110 -0.14 17.46 -16.43
CA VAL A 110 0.38 16.18 -15.93
C VAL A 110 1.87 16.26 -15.61
N ALA A 111 2.68 16.87 -16.48
CA ALA A 111 4.11 17.05 -16.24
C ALA A 111 4.39 17.92 -15.00
N GLY A 112 3.64 19.01 -14.83
CA GLY A 112 3.73 19.85 -13.63
C GLY A 112 3.33 19.11 -12.35
N LEU A 113 2.28 18.29 -12.40
CA LEU A 113 1.86 17.46 -11.27
C LEU A 113 2.87 16.36 -10.93
N ARG A 114 3.52 15.77 -11.94
CA ARG A 114 4.60 14.80 -11.74
C ARG A 114 5.85 15.43 -11.13
N ALA A 115 6.18 16.67 -11.54
CA ALA A 115 7.24 17.42 -10.91
C ALA A 115 6.93 17.66 -9.43
N LYS A 116 5.71 18.13 -9.09
CA LYS A 116 5.27 18.31 -7.70
C LYS A 116 5.30 17.02 -6.88
N GLU A 117 4.81 15.91 -7.44
CA GLU A 117 4.88 14.58 -6.81
C GLU A 117 6.32 14.23 -6.46
N PHE A 118 7.23 14.43 -7.41
CA PHE A 118 8.64 14.10 -7.26
C PHE A 118 9.37 15.03 -6.26
N ASP A 119 9.08 16.32 -6.32
CA ASP A 119 9.63 17.31 -5.39
C ASP A 119 9.13 17.04 -3.96
N SER A 120 7.86 16.65 -3.80
CA SER A 120 7.30 16.26 -2.50
C SER A 120 7.98 15.01 -1.93
N LEU A 121 8.18 13.98 -2.77
CA LEU A 121 8.92 12.77 -2.39
C LEU A 121 10.38 13.08 -2.02
N ARG A 122 11.03 13.99 -2.75
CA ARG A 122 12.40 14.42 -2.46
C ARG A 122 12.49 15.24 -1.18
N ALA A 123 11.58 16.18 -0.97
CA ALA A 123 11.52 16.99 0.25
C ALA A 123 11.38 16.08 1.47
N LYS A 124 10.51 15.05 1.39
CA LYS A 124 10.32 14.06 2.46
C LYS A 124 11.42 13.01 2.56
N ASN A 125 12.22 12.75 1.52
CA ASN A 125 13.44 11.93 1.67
C ASN A 125 14.50 12.59 2.60
N CYS A 126 14.33 13.87 2.95
CA CYS A 126 15.08 14.53 4.03
C CYS A 126 14.35 14.51 5.39
N CYS A 127 13.13 13.96 5.44
CA CYS A 127 12.19 13.94 6.56
C CYS A 127 11.78 12.48 6.90
N TRP A 128 12.67 11.73 7.55
CA TRP A 128 12.49 10.70 8.59
C TRP A 128 11.06 10.32 9.09
N GLU A 129 10.03 11.16 8.98
CA GLU A 129 8.65 10.80 9.36
C GLU A 129 7.95 9.79 8.43
N TRP A 130 8.36 9.62 7.18
CA TRP A 130 7.85 8.50 6.36
C TRP A 130 8.57 7.18 6.65
N THR A 131 9.55 7.19 7.57
CA THR A 131 10.45 6.07 7.86
C THR A 131 10.07 5.25 9.08
N SER A 132 8.95 5.58 9.73
CA SER A 132 8.37 4.77 10.80
C SER A 132 7.62 3.56 10.25
N VAL A 133 8.41 2.70 9.59
CA VAL A 133 8.32 1.26 9.82
C VAL A 133 9.74 0.73 10.10
N GLY A 134 10.33 1.13 11.24
CA GLY A 134 11.26 0.28 12.01
C GLY A 134 12.75 0.63 12.23
N GLU A 135 13.26 1.85 11.95
CA GLU A 135 14.61 2.46 12.26
C GLU A 135 15.94 1.62 12.23
N PRO A 136 17.16 2.20 12.03
CA PRO A 136 17.59 3.30 11.15
C PRO A 136 18.55 2.81 10.04
N GLY A 137 18.57 3.50 8.89
CA GLY A 137 19.62 3.34 7.86
C GLY A 137 19.18 2.87 6.47
N HIS A 138 17.89 2.91 6.17
CA HIS A 138 17.39 2.46 4.87
C HIS A 138 17.57 3.55 3.80
N ALA A 139 18.44 3.30 2.83
CA ALA A 139 18.59 4.15 1.64
C ALA A 139 17.38 3.95 0.71
N TRP A 140 16.70 5.02 0.31
CA TRP A 140 15.58 4.96 -0.62
C TRP A 140 16.09 5.19 -2.04
N ALA A 141 15.84 4.23 -2.94
CA ALA A 141 15.97 4.45 -4.37
C ALA A 141 14.58 4.74 -4.93
N CYS A 142 14.28 6.02 -5.20
CA CYS A 142 13.06 6.39 -5.89
C CYS A 142 13.23 6.17 -7.40
N ASP A 143 12.50 5.22 -7.98
CA ASP A 143 12.37 5.13 -9.43
C ASP A 143 11.20 5.99 -9.90
N ALA A 144 11.54 7.22 -10.35
CA ALA A 144 10.57 8.18 -10.88
C ALA A 144 9.76 7.63 -12.07
N ARG A 145 10.24 6.57 -12.75
CA ARG A 145 9.51 5.92 -13.84
C ARG A 145 8.48 4.92 -13.34
N GLN A 146 8.68 4.31 -12.17
CA GLN A 146 7.85 3.21 -11.67
C GLN A 146 6.84 3.62 -10.58
N ARG A 147 6.82 4.89 -10.16
CA ARG A 147 5.94 5.39 -9.06
C ARG A 147 6.10 4.56 -7.79
N SER A 148 7.33 4.10 -7.58
CA SER A 148 7.65 3.17 -6.52
C SER A 148 8.82 3.63 -5.71
N VAL A 149 8.77 3.25 -4.43
CA VAL A 149 9.85 3.42 -3.47
C VAL A 149 10.32 2.04 -3.07
N THR A 150 11.64 1.84 -3.03
CA THR A 150 12.21 0.65 -2.44
C THR A 150 12.68 0.93 -1.01
N LEU A 151 12.03 0.30 -0.05
CA LEU A 151 12.46 0.21 1.33
C LEU A 151 13.51 -0.90 1.41
N ASN A 152 14.74 -0.52 1.74
CA ASN A 152 15.66 -1.51 2.29
C ASN A 152 15.09 -1.95 3.64
N SER A 153 15.09 -3.24 3.92
CA SER A 153 14.72 -3.77 5.23
C SER A 153 15.97 -4.46 5.79
N THR A 154 16.05 -4.63 7.10
CA THR A 154 17.05 -5.51 7.71
C THR A 154 16.86 -6.96 7.27
N SER A 155 15.65 -7.34 6.84
CA SER A 155 15.43 -8.56 6.07
C SER A 155 16.10 -8.44 4.71
N ALA A 156 16.89 -9.44 4.30
CA ALA A 156 17.76 -9.42 3.11
C ALA A 156 17.10 -9.11 1.74
N THR A 157 15.78 -8.88 1.70
CA THR A 157 15.03 -8.55 0.49
C THR A 157 14.35 -7.19 0.62
N PRO A 158 14.53 -6.29 -0.35
CA PRO A 158 13.86 -5.01 -0.36
C PRO A 158 12.34 -5.14 -0.53
N ILE A 159 11.60 -4.18 0.02
CA ILE A 159 10.16 -4.00 -0.17
C ILE A 159 9.96 -2.84 -1.15
N THR A 160 9.36 -3.09 -2.31
CA THR A 160 9.00 -2.06 -3.27
C THR A 160 7.53 -1.68 -3.09
N CYS A 161 7.26 -0.45 -2.65
CA CYS A 161 5.93 0.11 -2.46
C CYS A 161 5.51 0.91 -3.69
N PHE A 162 4.27 0.74 -4.15
CA PHE A 162 3.68 1.46 -5.27
C PHE A 162 2.59 2.40 -4.78
N PHE A 163 2.72 3.67 -5.14
CA PHE A 163 1.80 4.72 -4.69
C PHE A 163 0.65 4.94 -5.67
N SER A 164 -0.52 5.18 -5.12
CA SER A 164 -1.72 5.59 -5.82
C SER A 164 -2.50 6.53 -4.91
N ARG A 165 -2.87 7.69 -5.45
CA ARG A 165 -3.62 8.73 -4.72
C ARG A 165 -3.01 9.11 -3.37
N GLY A 166 -1.68 9.11 -3.31
CA GLY A 166 -0.91 9.52 -2.14
C GLY A 166 -0.57 8.40 -1.15
N PHE A 167 -1.01 7.16 -1.35
CA PHE A 167 -0.82 6.08 -0.39
C PHE A 167 -0.28 4.82 -1.07
N VAL A 168 0.32 3.93 -0.29
CA VAL A 168 0.75 2.62 -0.81
C VAL A 168 -0.50 1.78 -1.06
N GLU A 169 -0.79 1.50 -2.32
CA GLU A 169 -1.91 0.60 -2.70
C GLU A 169 -1.40 -0.77 -3.16
N ALA A 170 -0.12 -0.89 -3.51
CA ALA A 170 0.49 -2.17 -3.83
C ALA A 170 1.92 -2.31 -3.31
N VAL A 171 2.34 -3.54 -3.00
CA VAL A 171 3.67 -3.85 -2.50
C VAL A 171 4.26 -5.03 -3.28
N THR A 172 5.56 -5.00 -3.56
CA THR A 172 6.33 -6.15 -4.05
C THR A 172 7.43 -6.46 -3.05
N CYS A 173 7.44 -7.66 -2.48
CA CYS A 173 8.43 -8.05 -1.47
C CYS A 173 8.53 -9.58 -1.35
N SER A 174 9.47 -10.08 -0.55
CA SER A 174 9.47 -11.50 -0.17
C SER A 174 8.30 -11.80 0.76
N ALA A 175 7.89 -13.06 0.82
CA ALA A 175 6.90 -13.53 1.78
C ALA A 175 7.30 -13.26 3.24
N ALA A 176 8.59 -13.42 3.56
CA ALA A 176 9.15 -13.12 4.88
C ALA A 176 9.00 -11.64 5.24
N SER A 177 9.35 -10.76 4.31
CA SER A 177 9.21 -9.33 4.50
C SER A 177 7.75 -8.90 4.62
N TRP A 178 6.83 -9.49 3.84
CA TRP A 178 5.40 -9.23 3.98
C TRP A 178 4.90 -9.59 5.39
N LEU A 179 5.10 -10.83 5.82
CA LEU A 179 4.61 -11.29 7.11
C LEU A 179 5.22 -10.54 8.31
N LEU A 180 6.43 -10.01 8.17
CA LEU A 180 7.06 -9.20 9.22
C LEU A 180 6.50 -7.77 9.29
N GLN A 181 6.01 -7.23 8.17
CA GLN A 181 5.71 -5.79 8.03
C GLN A 181 4.24 -5.49 7.73
N GLU A 182 3.42 -6.50 7.46
CA GLU A 182 2.05 -6.32 6.96
C GLU A 182 1.17 -5.50 7.90
N GLU A 183 1.27 -5.72 9.20
CA GLU A 183 0.49 -5.01 10.21
C GLU A 183 0.74 -3.51 10.12
N ILE A 184 2.01 -3.11 10.11
CA ILE A 184 2.39 -1.69 10.09
C ILE A 184 2.04 -1.06 8.73
N ILE A 185 2.28 -1.79 7.64
CA ILE A 185 1.91 -1.33 6.29
C ILE A 185 0.39 -1.10 6.19
N ARG A 186 -0.43 -2.02 6.71
CA ARG A 186 -1.90 -1.92 6.63
C ARG A 186 -2.49 -0.93 7.61
N ALA A 187 -1.87 -0.71 8.75
CA ALA A 187 -2.27 0.33 9.70
C ALA A 187 -2.13 1.74 9.11
N THR A 188 -1.21 1.92 8.16
CA THR A 188 -0.88 3.24 7.60
C THR A 188 -1.31 3.42 6.14
N HIS A 189 -1.59 2.33 5.43
CA HIS A 189 -1.88 2.35 4.01
C HIS A 189 -3.01 1.39 3.60
N PRO A 190 -3.90 1.82 2.68
CA PRO A 190 -4.95 0.98 2.12
C PRO A 190 -4.38 0.05 1.04
N VAL A 191 -3.49 -0.88 1.42
CA VAL A 191 -2.90 -1.86 0.51
C VAL A 191 -3.99 -2.77 -0.05
N ARG A 192 -3.98 -2.91 -1.38
CA ARG A 192 -4.95 -3.71 -2.16
C ARG A 192 -4.29 -4.81 -2.96
N ALA A 193 -2.97 -4.76 -3.14
CA ALA A 193 -2.24 -5.80 -3.87
C ALA A 193 -0.86 -6.06 -3.27
N VAL A 194 -0.47 -7.33 -3.22
CA VAL A 194 0.86 -7.76 -2.79
C VAL A 194 1.40 -8.75 -3.79
N LYS A 195 2.56 -8.43 -4.35
CA LYS A 195 3.31 -9.33 -5.23
C LYS A 195 4.45 -9.97 -4.45
N LEU A 196 4.36 -11.27 -4.21
CA LEU A 196 5.38 -12.03 -3.49
C LEU A 196 6.47 -12.49 -4.47
N THR A 197 7.71 -12.11 -4.18
CA THR A 197 8.90 -12.48 -4.97
C THR A 197 9.53 -13.79 -4.53
N SER A 198 9.11 -14.33 -3.38
CA SER A 198 9.60 -15.58 -2.82
C SER A 198 8.47 -16.53 -2.45
N GLY A 199 8.86 -17.79 -2.26
CA GLY A 199 8.03 -18.82 -1.65
C GLY A 199 7.52 -18.45 -0.25
N LEU A 200 6.31 -18.92 0.09
CA LEU A 200 5.88 -19.15 1.47
C LEU A 200 6.16 -20.62 1.77
N ASP A 201 6.98 -20.88 2.78
CA ASP A 201 7.08 -22.23 3.34
C ASP A 201 5.85 -22.43 4.24
N TRP A 202 5.14 -23.54 4.04
CA TRP A 202 4.00 -23.88 4.87
C TRP A 202 4.04 -25.37 5.16
N TYR A 203 3.54 -25.75 6.33
CA TYR A 203 3.26 -27.14 6.64
C TYR A 203 1.92 -27.25 7.34
N ALA A 204 1.26 -28.40 7.12
CA ALA A 204 0.09 -28.77 7.87
C ALA A 204 0.55 -29.40 9.19
N GLU A 205 0.17 -28.80 10.32
CA GLU A 205 0.35 -29.38 11.64
C GLU A 205 -0.95 -30.09 12.03
N GLU A 206 -0.89 -31.40 12.30
CA GLU A 206 -2.05 -32.29 12.45
C GLU A 206 -3.09 -31.84 13.49
N ARG A 207 -2.72 -30.94 14.40
CA ARG A 207 -3.59 -30.46 15.49
C ARG A 207 -3.92 -28.97 15.45
N GLU A 208 -3.09 -28.14 14.81
CA GLU A 208 -3.21 -26.68 14.92
C GLU A 208 -3.44 -25.98 13.56
N GLY A 209 -3.52 -26.75 12.47
CA GLY A 209 -3.90 -26.28 11.15
C GLY A 209 -2.74 -25.93 10.24
N ILE A 210 -2.87 -24.87 9.45
CA ILE A 210 -1.83 -24.47 8.51
C ILE A 210 -1.00 -23.38 9.18
N VAL A 211 0.30 -23.66 9.29
CA VAL A 211 1.28 -22.73 9.82
C VAL A 211 2.04 -22.15 8.63
N LEU A 212 1.98 -20.82 8.48
CA LEU A 212 2.85 -20.09 7.57
C LEU A 212 4.17 -19.82 8.28
N GLN A 213 5.27 -20.27 7.67
CA GLN A 213 6.61 -20.04 8.17
C GLN A 213 7.44 -19.30 7.14
N THR A 214 8.36 -18.48 7.64
CA THR A 214 9.45 -17.97 6.81
C THR A 214 10.75 -18.21 7.55
N GLY A 215 11.52 -19.20 7.08
CA GLY A 215 12.68 -19.69 7.80
C GLY A 215 12.28 -20.49 9.05
N GLN A 216 12.91 -20.23 10.20
CA GLN A 216 12.74 -21.01 11.44
C GLN A 216 11.68 -20.50 12.42
N ARG A 217 10.92 -19.44 12.07
CA ARG A 217 9.88 -18.89 12.96
C ARG A 217 8.49 -19.10 12.38
N PRO A 218 7.56 -19.72 13.13
CA PRO A 218 6.14 -19.67 12.80
C PRO A 218 5.62 -18.26 12.97
N ILE A 219 4.90 -17.74 11.97
CA ILE A 219 4.40 -16.36 11.98
C ILE A 219 2.88 -16.32 12.12
N VAL A 220 2.17 -17.27 11.50
CA VAL A 220 0.71 -17.37 11.62
C VAL A 220 0.31 -18.82 11.80
N THR A 221 -0.37 -19.14 12.90
CA THR A 221 -0.99 -20.44 13.15
C THR A 221 -2.50 -20.29 13.02
N ARG A 222 -3.11 -20.92 12.01
CA ARG A 222 -4.57 -20.98 11.87
C ARG A 222 -5.01 -22.44 11.76
N THR A 223 -5.94 -22.85 12.63
CA THR A 223 -6.60 -24.17 12.59
C THR A 223 -7.43 -24.36 11.31
N CYS A 224 -6.81 -24.84 10.24
CA CYS A 224 -7.50 -25.32 9.05
C CYS A 224 -7.83 -26.81 9.23
N ARG A 225 -9.11 -27.17 9.36
CA ARG A 225 -9.57 -28.55 9.64
C ARG A 225 -9.34 -29.56 8.50
N ARG A 226 -8.61 -29.23 7.41
CA ARG A 226 -8.66 -30.04 6.19
C ARG A 226 -7.44 -30.04 5.26
N ALA A 227 -6.22 -29.86 5.77
CA ALA A 227 -5.02 -30.05 4.95
C ALA A 227 -4.30 -31.36 5.30
N ASN A 228 -4.71 -32.48 4.69
CA ASN A 228 -3.93 -33.71 4.71
C ASN A 228 -2.94 -33.70 3.55
N ARG A 229 -1.71 -33.21 3.79
CA ARG A 229 -0.41 -33.49 3.11
C ARG A 229 0.47 -32.24 3.00
N SER A 230 1.78 -32.45 3.17
CA SER A 230 2.85 -31.49 2.83
C SER A 230 3.30 -31.70 1.38
N GLY A 231 3.49 -30.64 0.61
CA GLY A 231 4.06 -30.68 -0.72
C GLY A 231 4.78 -29.37 -1.10
N GLY A 232 5.39 -29.37 -2.28
CA GLY A 232 6.08 -28.20 -2.85
C GLY A 232 5.17 -27.37 -3.75
N TRP A 233 5.59 -26.11 -3.97
CA TRP A 233 4.86 -25.00 -4.61
C TRP A 233 4.09 -25.26 -5.94
N SER A 234 4.32 -26.35 -6.67
CA SER A 234 3.80 -26.52 -8.04
C SER A 234 2.36 -27.05 -8.16
N ARG A 235 1.79 -27.65 -7.11
CA ARG A 235 0.38 -28.09 -7.08
C ARG A 235 -0.44 -27.49 -5.94
N GLU A 236 0.19 -26.68 -5.09
CA GLU A 236 -0.39 -26.21 -3.83
C GLU A 236 -0.50 -24.67 -3.73
N SER A 237 -0.20 -23.95 -4.82
CA SER A 237 -0.41 -22.50 -4.90
C SER A 237 -1.84 -22.10 -4.56
N VAL A 238 -2.83 -22.92 -4.97
CA VAL A 238 -4.25 -22.70 -4.69
C VAL A 238 -4.58 -22.74 -3.19
N ALA A 239 -3.88 -23.57 -2.41
CA ALA A 239 -4.11 -23.65 -0.96
C ALA A 239 -3.55 -22.42 -0.24
N VAL A 240 -2.34 -22.00 -0.62
CA VAL A 240 -1.72 -20.78 -0.10
C VAL A 240 -2.52 -19.54 -0.51
N GLU A 241 -2.91 -19.42 -1.78
CA GLU A 241 -3.78 -18.35 -2.30
C GLU A 241 -5.05 -18.22 -1.45
N ARG A 242 -5.77 -19.32 -1.23
CA ARG A 242 -6.99 -19.31 -0.41
C ARG A 242 -6.74 -18.91 1.03
N LEU A 243 -5.62 -19.31 1.62
CA LEU A 243 -5.27 -18.88 2.98
C LEU A 243 -5.00 -17.39 3.05
N LEU A 244 -4.26 -16.85 2.08
CA LEU A 244 -4.00 -15.43 2.00
C LEU A 244 -5.30 -14.64 1.76
N GLU A 245 -6.22 -15.16 0.94
CA GLU A 245 -7.55 -14.57 0.73
C GLU A 245 -8.43 -14.62 1.99
N ILE A 246 -8.31 -15.67 2.81
CA ILE A 246 -9.06 -15.76 4.08
C ILE A 246 -8.50 -14.78 5.10
N GLU A 247 -7.17 -14.69 5.23
CA GLU A 247 -6.51 -13.83 6.21
C GLU A 247 -6.58 -12.35 5.81
N TRP A 248 -6.46 -12.07 4.50
CA TRP A 248 -6.44 -10.73 3.94
C TRP A 248 -7.43 -10.61 2.76
N PRO A 249 -8.75 -10.66 3.02
CA PRO A 249 -9.78 -10.72 1.98
C PRO A 249 -9.86 -9.49 1.07
N ARG A 250 -9.22 -8.37 1.45
CA ARG A 250 -9.17 -7.13 0.66
C ARG A 250 -7.85 -6.97 -0.12
N ILE A 251 -6.92 -7.92 0.00
CA ILE A 251 -5.61 -7.85 -0.64
C ILE A 251 -5.53 -8.93 -1.72
N LYS A 252 -5.29 -8.51 -2.96
CA LYS A 252 -4.98 -9.41 -4.05
C LYS A 252 -3.51 -9.85 -3.97
N PHE A 253 -3.26 -11.14 -3.85
CA PHE A 253 -1.90 -11.67 -3.91
C PHE A 253 -1.53 -12.11 -5.32
N GLU A 254 -0.31 -11.77 -5.74
CA GLU A 254 0.30 -12.22 -6.99
C GLU A 254 1.63 -12.91 -6.68
N PHE A 255 1.89 -14.07 -7.29
CA PHE A 255 3.11 -14.82 -7.05
C PHE A 255 4.03 -14.69 -8.26
N GLN A 256 5.29 -14.37 -8.03
CA GLN A 256 6.28 -14.39 -9.09
C GLN A 256 6.59 -15.83 -9.48
N SER A 257 6.30 -16.20 -10.73
CA SER A 257 6.65 -17.52 -11.24
C SER A 257 8.17 -17.76 -11.14
N PRO A 258 8.62 -18.93 -10.66
CA PRO A 258 10.03 -19.30 -10.73
C PRO A 258 10.46 -19.29 -12.21
N ARG A 259 11.58 -18.63 -12.50
CA ARG A 259 12.21 -18.62 -13.83
C ARG A 259 13.00 -19.90 -14.08
#